data_AF-U5YDU1-F1
#
_entry.id   AF-U5YDU1-F1
#
_cell.length_a   1.000
_cell.length_b   1.000
_cell.length_c   1.000
_cell.angle_alpha   90.00
_cell.angle_beta   90.00
_cell.angle_gamma   90.00
#
_symmetry.space_group_name_H-M   'P 1'
#
loop_
_entity.id
_entity.type
_entity.pdbx_description
1 polymer ?
#
loop_
_entity_poly.entity_id
_entity_poly.type
_entity_poly.pdbx_seq_one_letter_code
_entity_poly.pdbx_strand_id
1 'polypeptide(L)'
;KDMEEDILEGLKSQDLEEYLNGPFTVVVKESCDGMGDVSEKHGGGPAVPEKAVRFSFTIMTISVPNKNGSVRIFEEAKPNSELCCKPLCLMLADESDHETLTAILSPLIAEREAMKTSELVLEIGGILRNFRFIFRGTGYDEKLVREVEGLEASGSVFICTLCDATRLEASQNL
;
A
#
# COMPACT_ATOMS: atom_id res chain seq x y z
N LYS A 1 -14.80 -6.40 -2.90
CA LYS A 1 -16.20 -6.89 -2.86
C LYS A 1 -17.13 -5.73 -2.59
N ASP A 2 -16.82 -4.93 -1.57
CA ASP A 2 -17.29 -3.56 -1.41
C ASP A 2 -17.32 -2.71 -2.70
N MET A 3 -16.30 -2.77 -3.56
CA MET A 3 -16.24 -2.03 -4.83
C MET A 3 -16.94 -2.74 -6.01
N GLU A 4 -17.85 -3.67 -5.74
CA GLU A 4 -18.51 -4.46 -6.79
C GLU A 4 -19.32 -3.58 -7.75
N GLU A 5 -20.08 -2.63 -7.22
CA GLU A 5 -20.88 -1.71 -8.03
C GLU A 5 -19.98 -0.84 -8.93
N ASP A 6 -18.91 -0.27 -8.37
CA ASP A 6 -17.94 0.53 -9.12
C ASP A 6 -17.26 -0.24 -10.26
N ILE A 7 -16.94 -1.53 -10.02
CA ILE A 7 -16.34 -2.40 -11.05
C ILE A 7 -17.32 -2.65 -12.18
N LEU A 8 -18.59 -2.96 -11.87
CA LEU A 8 -19.61 -3.25 -12.87
C LEU A 8 -19.99 -1.98 -13.67
N GLU A 9 -20.14 -0.84 -12.99
CA GLU A 9 -20.34 0.46 -13.63
C GLU A 9 -19.15 0.85 -14.51
N GLY A 10 -17.93 0.59 -14.01
CA GLY A 10 -16.69 0.77 -14.74
C GLY A 10 -16.64 -0.01 -16.05
N LEU A 11 -16.98 -1.30 -16.03
CA LEU A 11 -17.07 -2.14 -17.24
C LEU A 11 -18.08 -1.57 -18.23
N LYS A 12 -19.26 -1.20 -17.75
CA LYS A 12 -20.33 -0.61 -18.57
C LYS A 12 -19.91 0.72 -19.20
N SER A 13 -19.24 1.60 -18.44
CA SER A 13 -18.78 2.91 -18.92
C SER A 13 -17.71 2.82 -20.01
N GLN A 14 -16.98 1.70 -20.06
CA GLN A 14 -15.96 1.40 -21.08
C GLN A 14 -16.50 0.54 -22.23
N ASP A 15 -17.83 0.37 -22.34
CA ASP A 15 -18.50 -0.48 -23.33
C ASP A 15 -17.98 -1.93 -23.36
N LEU A 16 -17.63 -2.46 -22.18
CA LEU A 16 -17.14 -3.84 -22.02
C LEU A 16 -18.27 -4.79 -21.60
N GLU A 17 -18.13 -6.05 -21.98
CA GLU A 17 -19.07 -7.11 -21.65
C GLU A 17 -19.09 -7.34 -20.13
N GLU A 18 -20.28 -7.29 -19.51
CA GLU A 18 -20.43 -7.47 -18.06
C GLU A 18 -19.95 -8.86 -17.60
N TYR A 19 -19.95 -9.87 -18.47
CA TYR A 19 -19.47 -11.22 -18.14
C TYR A 19 -17.97 -11.42 -18.26
N LEU A 20 -17.20 -10.36 -18.54
CA LEU A 20 -15.75 -10.43 -18.61
C LEU A 20 -15.15 -10.92 -17.29
N ASN A 21 -14.33 -11.97 -17.38
CA ASN A 21 -13.79 -12.69 -16.22
C ASN A 21 -12.32 -12.39 -15.92
N GLY A 22 -11.64 -11.54 -16.72
CA GLY A 22 -10.33 -10.99 -16.42
C GLY A 22 -9.20 -11.49 -17.34
N PRO A 23 -7.93 -11.32 -16.93
CA PRO A 23 -7.49 -10.89 -15.60
C PRO A 23 -7.71 -9.39 -15.35
N PHE A 24 -8.31 -9.04 -14.21
CA PHE A 24 -8.37 -7.68 -13.69
C PHE A 24 -7.05 -7.37 -12.98
N THR A 25 -6.46 -6.21 -13.27
CA THR A 25 -5.25 -5.75 -12.58
C THR A 25 -5.62 -4.65 -11.59
N VAL A 26 -5.37 -4.90 -10.32
CA VAL A 26 -5.64 -3.98 -9.21
C VAL A 26 -4.33 -3.34 -8.78
N VAL A 27 -4.22 -2.02 -8.87
CA VAL A 27 -3.08 -1.28 -8.32
C VAL A 27 -3.41 -0.83 -6.92
N VAL A 28 -2.61 -1.27 -5.96
CA VAL A 28 -2.77 -0.98 -4.53
C VAL A 28 -1.65 -0.06 -4.07
N LYS A 29 -2.00 1.11 -3.55
CA LYS A 29 -1.06 1.98 -2.81
C LYS A 29 -0.97 1.46 -1.38
N GLU A 30 0.23 1.09 -0.95
CA GLU A 30 0.52 0.77 0.44
C GLU A 30 1.04 2.02 1.15
N SER A 31 0.68 2.16 2.42
CA SER A 31 1.07 3.30 3.26
C SER A 31 1.33 2.82 4.67
N CYS A 32 2.37 3.37 5.30
CA CYS A 32 2.67 3.09 6.70
C CYS A 32 3.17 4.36 7.36
N ASP A 33 2.62 4.68 8.53
CA ASP A 33 2.93 5.88 9.27
C ASP A 33 3.04 5.59 10.77
N GLY A 34 4.07 6.17 11.41
CA GLY A 34 4.21 6.24 12.85
C GLY A 34 3.45 7.45 13.43
N MET A 35 2.86 7.25 14.60
CA MET A 35 2.12 8.25 15.35
C MET A 35 2.71 8.38 16.76
N GLY A 36 3.07 9.60 17.15
CA GLY A 36 3.44 9.94 18.52
C GLY A 36 2.22 10.30 19.38
N ASP A 37 2.47 10.54 20.67
CA ASP A 37 1.49 11.04 21.64
C ASP A 37 0.23 10.16 21.77
N VAL A 38 0.38 8.84 21.63
CA VAL A 38 -0.71 7.87 21.79
C VAL A 38 -0.71 7.35 23.22
N SER A 39 -1.40 8.04 24.13
CA SER A 39 -1.34 7.75 25.57
C SER A 39 -1.68 6.30 25.94
N GLU A 40 -0.85 5.71 26.79
CA GLU A 40 -1.09 4.39 27.36
C GLU A 40 -2.30 4.44 28.31
N LYS A 41 -3.15 3.41 28.27
CA LYS A 41 -4.28 3.28 29.19
C LYS A 41 -3.87 2.44 30.41
N HIS A 42 -4.37 2.79 31.59
CA HIS A 42 -4.31 1.90 32.75
C HIS A 42 -5.00 0.56 32.45
N GLY A 43 -4.43 -0.54 32.93
CA GLY A 43 -4.97 -1.89 32.73
C GLY A 43 -4.04 -2.99 33.23
N GLY A 44 -4.41 -4.25 32.99
CA GLY A 44 -3.61 -5.43 33.33
C GLY A 44 -2.76 -5.96 32.17
N GLY A 45 -2.62 -5.20 31.09
CA GLY A 45 -1.82 -5.57 29.92
C GLY A 45 -0.32 -5.39 30.15
N PRO A 46 0.51 -5.82 29.18
CA PRO A 46 1.93 -5.45 29.18
C PRO A 46 2.07 -3.93 29.06
N ALA A 47 3.20 -3.40 29.54
CA ALA A 47 3.57 -2.02 29.27
C ALA A 47 3.78 -1.84 27.76
N VAL A 48 3.19 -0.80 27.19
CA VAL A 48 3.26 -0.48 25.75
C VAL A 48 3.81 0.93 25.53
N PRO A 49 4.49 1.20 24.40
CA PRO A 49 4.94 2.55 24.10
C PRO A 49 3.75 3.49 23.87
N GLU A 50 3.91 4.77 24.19
CA GLU A 50 2.92 5.81 23.88
C GLU A 50 3.00 6.27 22.41
N LYS A 51 3.15 5.29 21.52
CA LYS A 51 3.29 5.45 20.07
C LYS A 51 2.50 4.36 19.37
N ALA A 52 2.08 4.63 18.15
CA ALA A 52 1.45 3.65 17.30
C ALA A 52 2.06 3.64 15.91
N VAL A 53 1.97 2.49 15.24
CA VAL A 53 2.23 2.38 13.80
C VAL A 53 0.97 1.88 13.14
N ARG A 54 0.63 2.47 12.01
CA ARG A 54 -0.51 2.08 11.20
C ARG A 54 -0.04 1.70 9.80
N PHE A 55 -0.35 0.47 9.40
CA PHE A 55 -0.22 0.03 8.01
C PHE A 55 -1.60 0.05 7.35
N SER A 56 -1.69 0.69 6.19
CA SER A 56 -2.93 0.88 5.44
C SER A 56 -2.72 0.65 3.95
N PHE A 57 -3.81 0.48 3.22
CA PHE A 57 -3.78 0.41 1.77
C PHE A 57 -4.96 1.13 1.13
N THR A 58 -4.78 1.51 -0.12
CA THR A 58 -5.82 2.11 -0.97
C THR A 58 -5.82 1.44 -2.33
N ILE A 59 -6.99 1.04 -2.82
CA ILE A 59 -7.14 0.60 -4.21
C ILE A 59 -7.14 1.85 -5.08
N MET A 60 -6.07 2.03 -5.86
CA MET A 60 -5.87 3.22 -6.69
C MET A 60 -6.59 3.10 -8.01
N THR A 61 -6.40 1.98 -8.71
CA THR A 61 -7.01 1.73 -10.01
C THR A 61 -7.32 0.26 -10.19
N ILE A 62 -8.33 -0.02 -11.02
CA ILE A 62 -8.61 -1.36 -11.54
C ILE A 62 -8.67 -1.27 -13.05
N SER A 63 -7.94 -2.14 -13.74
CA SER A 63 -7.89 -2.19 -15.19
C SER A 63 -8.09 -3.60 -15.72
N VAL A 64 -8.49 -3.69 -16.98
CA VAL A 64 -8.65 -4.95 -17.71
C VAL A 64 -7.97 -4.89 -19.08
N PRO A 65 -7.48 -6.02 -19.62
CA PRO A 65 -6.98 -6.08 -20.98
C PRO A 65 -8.06 -5.70 -22.01
N ASN A 66 -7.66 -4.96 -23.02
CA ASN A 66 -8.45 -4.61 -24.20
C ASN A 66 -7.55 -4.73 -25.45
N LYS A 67 -8.14 -4.73 -26.66
CA LYS A 67 -7.45 -4.97 -27.94
C LYS A 67 -6.18 -4.11 -28.15
N ASN A 68 -6.13 -2.92 -27.54
CA ASN A 68 -5.05 -1.95 -27.68
C ASN A 68 -4.20 -1.75 -26.41
N GLY A 69 -4.30 -2.62 -25.39
CA GLY A 69 -3.56 -2.51 -24.14
C GLY A 69 -4.42 -2.80 -22.92
N SER A 70 -4.34 -1.96 -21.88
CA SER A 70 -5.21 -2.05 -20.71
C SER A 70 -6.13 -0.83 -20.63
N VAL A 71 -7.41 -1.03 -20.35
CA VAL A 71 -8.36 0.05 -20.07
C VAL A 71 -8.67 0.10 -18.57
N ARG A 72 -8.71 1.29 -17.99
CA ARG A 72 -9.06 1.49 -16.58
C ARG A 72 -10.58 1.53 -16.45
N ILE A 73 -11.12 0.70 -15.58
CA ILE A 73 -12.55 0.65 -15.26
C ILE A 73 -12.86 1.34 -13.93
N PHE A 74 -11.85 1.47 -13.06
CA PHE A 74 -11.95 2.22 -11.82
C PHE A 74 -10.67 3.04 -11.61
N GLU A 75 -10.83 4.25 -11.08
CA GLU A 75 -9.77 5.11 -10.59
C GLU A 75 -10.28 5.89 -9.37
N GLU A 76 -9.53 5.83 -8.27
CA GLU A 76 -9.86 6.55 -7.05
C GLU A 76 -9.72 8.06 -7.28
N ALA A 77 -10.84 8.78 -7.15
CA ALA A 77 -10.90 10.21 -7.43
C ALA A 77 -10.17 11.05 -6.38
N LYS A 78 -10.11 10.58 -5.12
CA LYS A 78 -9.46 11.28 -4.01
C LYS A 78 -8.49 10.33 -3.28
N PRO A 79 -7.34 9.98 -3.90
CA PRO A 79 -6.46 8.92 -3.43
C PRO A 79 -5.79 9.17 -2.07
N ASN A 80 -5.87 10.39 -1.55
CA ASN A 80 -5.32 10.77 -0.25
C ASN A 80 -6.42 11.12 0.78
N SER A 81 -7.69 10.81 0.49
CA SER A 81 -8.76 10.93 1.47
C SER A 81 -8.71 9.78 2.48
N GLU A 82 -9.01 10.11 3.72
CA GLU A 82 -9.27 9.19 4.83
C GLU A 82 -10.35 8.14 4.50
N LEU A 83 -11.28 8.43 3.59
CA LEU A 83 -12.36 7.52 3.22
C LEU A 83 -11.90 6.31 2.41
N CYS A 84 -10.82 6.45 1.65
CA CYS A 84 -10.28 5.39 0.79
C CYS A 84 -9.05 4.69 1.40
N CYS A 85 -8.48 5.24 2.48
CA CYS A 85 -7.32 4.68 3.18
C CYS A 85 -7.78 3.63 4.18
N LYS A 86 -7.71 2.35 3.77
CA LYS A 86 -8.22 1.24 4.56
C LYS A 86 -7.15 0.76 5.54
N PRO A 87 -7.41 0.78 6.86
CA PRO A 87 -6.45 0.25 7.83
C PRO A 87 -6.37 -1.27 7.69
N LEU A 88 -5.14 -1.80 7.68
CA LEU A 88 -4.86 -3.24 7.62
C LEU A 88 -4.22 -3.74 8.90
N CYS A 89 -3.29 -2.98 9.48
CA CYS A 89 -2.62 -3.32 10.72
C CYS A 89 -2.46 -2.08 11.61
N LEU A 90 -2.81 -2.23 12.88
CA LEU A 90 -2.65 -1.21 13.92
C LEU A 90 -1.85 -1.83 15.05
N MET A 91 -0.73 -1.21 15.43
CA MET A 91 0.12 -1.69 16.50
C MET A 91 0.51 -0.54 17.43
N LEU A 92 0.60 -0.83 18.73
CA LEU A 92 1.23 0.06 19.71
C LEU A 92 2.72 -0.26 19.75
N ALA A 93 3.47 0.37 18.85
CA ALA A 93 4.89 0.19 18.66
C ALA A 93 5.54 1.52 18.27
N ASP A 94 6.85 1.63 18.48
CA ASP A 94 7.65 2.72 17.92
C ASP A 94 8.13 2.30 16.52
N GLU A 95 7.94 3.15 15.52
CA GLU A 95 8.45 2.89 14.15
C GLU A 95 9.99 2.78 14.11
N SER A 96 10.67 3.29 15.14
CA SER A 96 12.12 3.21 15.28
C SER A 96 12.60 1.96 16.03
N ASP A 97 11.70 1.13 16.55
CA ASP A 97 12.02 -0.20 17.08
C ASP A 97 11.93 -1.22 15.94
N HIS A 98 13.08 -1.46 15.30
CA HIS A 98 13.19 -2.30 14.11
C HIS A 98 12.77 -3.74 14.37
N GLU A 99 13.14 -4.29 15.53
CA GLU A 99 12.83 -5.66 15.93
C GLU A 99 11.31 -5.85 16.06
N THR A 100 10.64 -4.95 16.78
CA THR A 100 9.18 -5.02 16.95
C THR A 100 8.45 -4.78 15.64
N LEU A 101 8.86 -3.77 14.87
CA LEU A 101 8.24 -3.43 13.59
C LEU A 101 8.33 -4.61 12.61
N THR A 102 9.51 -5.21 12.47
CA THR A 102 9.73 -6.35 11.57
C THR A 102 8.99 -7.59 12.04
N ALA A 103 8.96 -7.86 13.34
CA ALA A 103 8.21 -8.99 13.89
C ALA A 103 6.70 -8.90 13.56
N ILE A 104 6.12 -7.70 13.62
CA ILE A 104 4.69 -7.48 13.36
C ILE A 104 4.38 -7.42 11.85
N LEU A 105 5.20 -6.73 11.06
CA LEU A 105 4.91 -6.51 9.64
C LEU A 105 5.35 -7.67 8.73
N SER A 106 6.33 -8.48 9.12
CA SER A 106 6.86 -9.56 8.27
C SER A 106 5.79 -10.54 7.73
N PRO A 107 4.72 -10.90 8.46
CA PRO A 107 3.64 -11.72 7.89
C PRO A 107 2.90 -11.02 6.75
N LEU A 108 2.60 -9.72 6.88
CA LEU A 108 1.94 -8.94 5.81
C LEU A 108 2.83 -8.83 4.57
N ILE A 109 4.14 -8.67 4.77
CA ILE A 109 5.11 -8.67 3.69
C ILE A 109 5.12 -10.04 2.98
N ALA A 110 5.12 -11.14 3.73
CA ALA A 110 5.07 -12.49 3.16
C ALA A 110 3.79 -12.74 2.35
N GLU A 111 2.63 -12.33 2.88
CA GLU A 111 1.35 -12.40 2.17
C GLU A 111 1.37 -11.56 0.89
N ARG A 112 1.87 -10.33 0.96
CA ARG A 112 2.03 -9.45 -0.20
C ARG A 112 2.90 -10.08 -1.29
N GLU A 113 4.06 -10.64 -0.93
CA GLU A 113 4.95 -11.29 -1.89
C GLU A 113 4.30 -12.52 -2.54
N ALA A 114 3.56 -13.32 -1.77
CA ALA A 114 2.77 -14.42 -2.32
C ALA A 114 1.71 -13.91 -3.30
N MET A 115 1.00 -12.83 -2.94
CA MET A 115 -0.06 -12.24 -3.75
C MET A 115 0.44 -11.72 -5.11
N LYS A 116 1.67 -11.17 -5.19
CA LYS A 116 2.26 -10.64 -6.44
C LYS A 116 2.35 -11.68 -7.57
N THR A 117 2.44 -12.96 -7.23
CA THR A 117 2.59 -14.06 -8.20
C THR A 117 1.35 -14.95 -8.31
N SER A 118 0.27 -14.58 -7.64
CA SER A 118 -0.99 -15.33 -7.58
C SER A 118 -2.13 -14.61 -8.31
N GLU A 119 -3.23 -15.33 -8.53
CA GLU A 119 -4.49 -14.77 -8.96
C GLU A 119 -5.57 -15.04 -7.91
N LEU A 120 -6.32 -14.01 -7.54
CA LEU A 120 -7.50 -14.15 -6.70
C LEU A 120 -8.72 -14.40 -7.59
N VAL A 121 -9.41 -15.52 -7.37
CA VAL A 121 -10.72 -15.78 -7.98
C VAL A 121 -11.80 -15.29 -7.02
N LEU A 122 -12.61 -14.32 -7.44
CA LEU A 122 -13.67 -13.75 -6.62
C LEU A 122 -14.96 -13.58 -7.43
N GLU A 123 -16.08 -13.95 -6.83
CA GLU A 123 -17.40 -13.73 -7.42
C GLU A 123 -17.84 -12.26 -7.27
N ILE A 124 -18.03 -11.59 -8.40
CA ILE A 124 -18.54 -10.22 -8.51
C ILE A 124 -19.71 -10.27 -9.50
N GLY A 125 -20.86 -9.68 -9.21
CA GLY A 125 -22.03 -9.69 -10.10
C GLY A 125 -22.48 -11.10 -10.53
N GLY A 126 -22.33 -12.10 -9.66
CA GLY A 126 -22.69 -13.51 -9.97
C GLY A 126 -21.68 -14.28 -10.83
N ILE A 127 -20.52 -13.70 -11.14
CA ILE A 127 -19.52 -14.28 -12.05
C ILE A 127 -18.16 -14.35 -11.34
N LEU A 128 -17.48 -15.50 -11.44
CA LEU A 128 -16.11 -15.67 -10.97
C LEU A 128 -15.15 -14.90 -11.87
N ARG A 129 -14.44 -13.92 -11.30
CA ARG A 129 -13.45 -13.10 -11.99
C ARG A 129 -12.07 -13.26 -11.35
N ASN A 130 -11.03 -13.21 -12.18
CA ASN A 130 -9.63 -13.34 -11.77
C ASN A 130 -9.02 -11.95 -11.56
N PHE A 131 -8.37 -11.75 -10.42
CA PHE A 131 -7.70 -10.50 -10.04
C PHE A 131 -6.22 -10.73 -9.78
N ARG A 132 -5.39 -9.84 -10.33
CA ARG A 132 -3.95 -9.72 -10.06
C ARG A 132 -3.70 -8.41 -9.32
N PHE A 133 -2.70 -8.40 -8.47
CA PHE A 133 -2.38 -7.24 -7.63
C PHE A 133 -0.99 -6.69 -7.95
N ILE A 134 -0.91 -5.38 -8.06
CA ILE A 134 0.34 -4.62 -8.13
C ILE A 134 0.39 -3.72 -6.90
N PHE A 135 1.28 -4.05 -5.96
CA PHE A 135 1.50 -3.26 -4.76
C PHE A 135 2.53 -2.18 -5.02
N ARG A 136 2.23 -0.95 -4.58
CA ARG A 136 3.11 0.21 -4.67
C ARG A 136 3.23 0.85 -3.29
N GLY A 137 4.37 0.63 -2.66
CA GLY A 137 4.73 1.23 -1.38
C GLY A 137 5.18 2.68 -1.53
N THR A 138 4.24 3.61 -1.74
CA THR A 138 4.53 5.04 -1.96
C THR A 138 4.01 5.94 -0.83
N GLY A 139 3.33 5.39 0.17
CA GLY A 139 2.81 6.14 1.31
C GLY A 139 3.68 6.01 2.56
N TYR A 140 5.00 6.06 2.39
CA TYR A 140 5.99 6.03 3.46
C TYR A 140 6.72 7.37 3.48
N ASP A 141 7.01 7.92 4.65
CA ASP A 141 7.91 9.07 4.75
C ASP A 141 9.38 8.65 4.54
N GLU A 142 10.27 9.62 4.33
CA GLU A 142 11.67 9.31 4.05
C GLU A 142 12.34 8.53 5.19
N LYS A 143 11.98 8.83 6.43
CA LYS A 143 12.53 8.18 7.62
C LYS A 143 12.22 6.67 7.57
N LEU A 144 10.94 6.34 7.36
CA LEU A 144 10.49 4.95 7.31
C LEU A 144 11.03 4.24 6.08
N VAL A 145 11.09 4.89 4.91
CA VAL A 145 11.72 4.30 3.70
C VAL A 145 13.15 3.91 4.00
N ARG A 146 13.94 4.79 4.61
CA ARG A 146 15.33 4.49 4.94
C ARG A 146 15.45 3.33 5.92
N GLU A 147 14.59 3.29 6.94
CA GLU A 147 14.57 2.22 7.93
C GLU A 147 14.23 0.84 7.31
N VAL A 148 13.20 0.77 6.47
CA VAL A 148 12.73 -0.51 5.89
C VAL A 148 13.59 -0.98 4.71
N GLU A 149 14.21 -0.07 3.97
CA GLU A 149 15.11 -0.39 2.85
C GLU A 149 16.58 -0.55 3.30
N GLY A 150 16.88 -0.36 4.59
CA GLY A 150 18.23 -0.51 5.13
C GLY A 150 19.22 0.56 4.69
N LEU A 151 18.72 1.77 4.43
CA LEU A 151 19.54 2.95 4.09
C LEU A 151 19.99 3.67 5.36
N GLU A 152 21.08 4.44 5.26
CA GLU A 152 21.49 5.33 6.34
C GLU A 152 20.40 6.36 6.66
N ALA A 153 20.28 6.79 7.92
CA ALA A 153 19.31 7.79 8.35
C ALA A 153 19.45 9.12 7.56
N SER A 154 18.41 9.97 7.58
CA SER A 154 18.36 11.23 6.81
C SER A 154 19.51 12.23 7.09
N GLY A 155 20.26 12.04 8.18
CA GLY A 155 21.48 12.79 8.47
C GLY A 155 22.71 12.40 7.63
N SER A 156 22.60 11.36 6.80
CA SER A 156 23.68 10.81 5.98
C SER A 156 24.27 11.80 4.97
N VAL A 157 25.47 11.47 4.51
CA VAL A 157 26.07 12.05 3.30
C VAL A 157 25.30 11.60 2.04
N PHE A 158 24.70 10.41 2.03
CA PHE A 158 23.82 9.92 0.96
C PHE A 158 22.39 10.41 1.18
N ILE A 159 22.03 11.46 0.43
CA ILE A 159 20.81 12.24 0.72
C ILE A 159 19.56 11.70 0.03
N CYS A 160 19.69 10.84 -0.97
CA CYS A 160 18.57 10.38 -1.79
C CYS A 160 18.29 8.90 -1.55
N THR A 161 17.01 8.51 -1.58
CA THR A 161 16.58 7.10 -1.54
C THR A 161 16.44 6.48 -2.94
N LEU A 162 16.66 7.28 -3.99
CA LEU A 162 16.46 6.89 -5.40
C LEU A 162 17.74 6.95 -6.24
N CYS A 163 18.83 7.53 -5.70
CA CYS A 163 20.12 7.60 -6.37
C CYS A 163 21.28 7.68 -5.35
N ASP A 164 22.50 7.49 -5.83
CA ASP A 164 23.69 7.40 -4.98
C ASP A 164 24.38 8.76 -4.73
N ALA A 165 23.70 9.86 -5.08
CA ALA A 165 24.29 11.19 -4.98
C ALA A 165 24.60 11.58 -3.53
N THR A 166 25.83 12.05 -3.30
CA THR A 166 26.21 12.63 -2.02
C THR A 166 25.63 14.03 -1.85
N ARG A 167 25.55 14.50 -0.60
CA ARG A 167 25.11 15.87 -0.26
C ARG A 167 25.92 16.94 -0.99
N LEU A 168 27.24 16.71 -1.10
CA LEU A 168 28.14 17.63 -1.79
C LEU A 168 27.86 17.65 -3.30
N GLU A 169 27.80 16.47 -3.94
CA GLU A 169 27.54 16.38 -5.38
C GLU A 169 26.18 16.98 -5.74
N ALA A 170 25.14 16.67 -4.96
CA ALA A 170 23.81 17.23 -5.17
C ALA A 170 23.78 18.76 -5.05
N SER A 171 24.57 19.33 -4.12
CA SER A 171 24.69 20.79 -3.97
C SER A 171 25.46 21.49 -5.10
N GLN A 172 26.29 20.76 -5.84
CA GLN A 172 27.09 21.30 -6.94
C GLN A 172 26.41 21.15 -8.30
N ASN A 173 25.53 20.15 -8.44
CA ASN A 173 24.84 19.82 -9.68
C ASN A 173 23.48 20.55 -9.84
N LEU A 174 23.02 21.23 -8.79
CA LEU A 174 21.82 22.08 -8.77
C LEU A 174 22.20 23.56 -8.83
#